data_AF-R2TCA9-F1
#
_entry.id   AF-R2TCA9-F1
#
_cell.length_a   1.000
_cell.length_b   1.000
_cell.length_c   1.000
_cell.angle_alpha   90.00
_cell.angle_beta   90.00
_cell.angle_gamma   90.00
#
_symmetry.space_group_name_H-M   'P 1'
#
loop_
_entity.id
_entity.type
_entity.pdbx_description
1 polymer ?
#
loop_
_entity_poly.entity_id
_entity_poly.type
_entity_poly.pdbx_seq_one_letter_code
_entity_poly.pdbx_strand_id
1 'polypeptide(L)'
;MKKKIYLASFSLILLAGFATYTIYTKTNDSQNIEETKRINQVLDKETLEQSKEKRSEKNREDFSVDFKKADAETIYNTFNDSNADSIINSLEISNDDSDRILVSPDGTILSGQAIIDENGTEVDSNTDKNSITVKELKDLVLKHKEKIDELATQNSPLE
;
A
#
# COMPACT_ATOMS: atom_id res chain seq x y z
N MET A 1 50.48 -32.27 37.26
CA MET A 1 49.52 -32.86 36.30
C MET A 1 48.09 -32.91 36.86
N LYS A 2 47.38 -31.78 37.04
CA LYS A 2 45.97 -31.78 37.51
C LYS A 2 45.03 -30.81 36.77
N LYS A 3 45.51 -30.07 35.78
CA LYS A 3 44.70 -29.06 35.04
C LYS A 3 44.17 -29.54 33.68
N LYS A 4 44.63 -30.69 33.16
CA LYS A 4 44.20 -31.23 31.85
C LYS A 4 43.03 -32.22 31.93
N ILE A 5 42.67 -32.68 33.14
CA ILE A 5 41.61 -33.67 33.33
C ILE A 5 40.22 -33.00 33.32
N TYR A 6 40.10 -31.79 33.88
CA TYR A 6 38.82 -31.08 33.95
C TYR A 6 38.27 -30.63 32.59
N LEU A 7 39.14 -30.39 31.60
CA LEU A 7 38.71 -29.92 30.28
C LEU A 7 38.12 -31.06 29.42
N ALA A 8 38.63 -32.30 29.58
CA ALA A 8 38.10 -33.47 28.89
C ALA A 8 36.74 -33.92 29.49
N SER A 9 36.57 -33.81 30.81
CA SER A 9 35.32 -34.16 31.48
C SER A 9 34.18 -33.17 31.16
N PHE A 10 34.48 -31.89 30.97
CA PHE A 10 33.47 -30.87 30.65
C PHE A 10 32.93 -31.02 29.22
N SER A 11 33.78 -31.42 28.27
CA SER A 11 33.38 -31.66 26.87
C SER A 11 32.49 -32.91 26.71
N LEU A 12 32.71 -33.94 27.54
CA LEU A 12 31.93 -35.17 27.48
C LEU A 12 30.48 -34.99 27.99
N ILE A 13 30.27 -34.12 28.98
CA ILE A 13 28.94 -33.83 29.54
C ILE A 13 28.08 -33.00 28.56
N LEU A 14 28.71 -32.09 27.80
CA LEU A 14 28.02 -31.30 26.78
C LEU A 14 27.54 -32.16 25.59
N LEU A 15 28.28 -33.21 25.19
CA LEU A 15 27.84 -34.10 24.12
C LEU A 15 26.65 -35.00 24.52
N ALA A 16 26.59 -35.46 25.77
CA ALA A 16 25.49 -36.31 26.25
C ALA A 16 24.15 -35.54 26.36
N GLY A 17 24.19 -34.22 26.63
CA GLY A 17 23.00 -33.36 26.67
C GLY A 17 22.37 -33.12 25.29
N PHE A 18 23.18 -33.04 24.22
CA PHE A 18 22.66 -32.84 22.86
C PHE A 18 21.98 -34.08 22.27
N ALA A 19 22.46 -35.29 22.61
CA ALA A 19 21.90 -36.54 22.12
C ALA A 19 20.52 -36.87 22.73
N THR A 20 20.26 -36.46 23.97
CA THR A 20 18.96 -36.69 24.63
C THR A 20 17.90 -35.68 24.19
N TYR A 21 18.27 -34.43 23.90
CA TYR A 21 17.35 -33.41 23.37
C TYR A 21 16.85 -33.71 21.95
N THR A 22 17.72 -34.24 21.08
CA THR A 22 17.35 -34.56 19.68
C THR A 22 16.46 -35.81 19.58
N ILE A 23 16.58 -36.78 20.49
CA ILE A 23 15.70 -37.96 20.48
C ILE A 23 14.32 -37.61 21.05
N TYR A 24 14.24 -36.80 22.12
CA TYR A 24 12.97 -36.40 22.74
C TYR A 24 12.12 -35.48 21.84
N THR A 25 12.75 -34.60 21.07
CA THR A 25 12.05 -33.72 20.11
C THR A 25 11.60 -34.45 18.84
N LYS A 26 12.28 -35.54 18.45
CA LYS A 26 11.93 -36.30 17.24
C LYS A 26 10.81 -37.33 17.45
N THR A 27 10.49 -37.70 18.70
CA THR A 27 9.45 -38.71 18.99
C THR A 27 8.11 -38.14 19.45
N ASN A 28 8.03 -36.90 19.92
CA ASN A 28 6.75 -36.31 20.36
C ASN A 28 5.94 -35.59 19.26
N ASP A 29 6.52 -35.30 18.09
CA ASP A 29 5.79 -34.62 17.00
C ASP A 29 5.19 -35.57 15.95
N SER A 30 5.49 -36.87 16.01
CA SER A 30 5.16 -37.80 14.91
C SER A 30 4.03 -38.80 15.20
N GLN A 31 3.26 -38.66 16.29
CA GLN A 31 2.23 -39.66 16.64
C GLN A 31 0.84 -39.12 17.00
N ASN A 32 0.52 -37.84 16.74
CA ASN A 32 -0.85 -37.35 17.03
C ASN A 32 -1.44 -36.34 16.04
N ILE A 33 -0.91 -36.23 14.81
CA ILE A 33 -1.46 -35.30 13.81
C ILE A 33 -1.48 -35.95 12.41
N GLU A 34 -1.84 -37.24 12.31
CA GLU A 34 -1.91 -37.91 11.01
C GLU A 34 -3.31 -38.33 10.56
N GLU A 35 -4.39 -38.07 11.31
CA GLU A 35 -5.72 -38.59 10.91
C GLU A 35 -6.91 -37.62 10.85
N THR A 36 -6.73 -36.29 10.98
CA THR A 36 -7.91 -35.39 10.83
C THR A 36 -7.60 -33.99 10.27
N LYS A 37 -6.76 -33.85 9.24
CA LYS A 37 -6.58 -32.53 8.61
C LYS A 37 -6.16 -32.48 7.14
N ARG A 38 -6.37 -33.55 6.36
CA ARG A 38 -6.01 -33.59 4.93
C ARG A 38 -7.15 -33.34 3.93
N ILE A 39 -8.32 -32.87 4.35
CA ILE A 39 -9.46 -32.66 3.43
C ILE A 39 -9.88 -31.18 3.26
N ASN A 40 -9.51 -30.25 4.16
CA ASN A 40 -10.02 -28.87 4.08
C ASN A 40 -8.96 -27.75 3.93
N GLN A 41 -7.68 -28.07 3.71
CA GLN A 41 -6.62 -27.03 3.77
C GLN A 41 -6.01 -26.63 2.42
N VAL A 42 -6.46 -27.22 1.31
CA VAL A 42 -6.06 -26.81 -0.05
C VAL A 42 -7.04 -25.76 -0.63
N LEU A 43 -8.30 -25.76 -0.18
CA LEU A 43 -9.32 -24.84 -0.68
C LEU A 43 -9.20 -23.40 -0.13
N ASP A 44 -8.36 -23.16 0.89
CA ASP A 44 -8.37 -21.88 1.60
C ASP A 44 -7.20 -20.96 1.22
N LYS A 45 -6.07 -21.47 0.74
CA LYS A 45 -4.93 -20.62 0.34
C LYS A 45 -5.14 -19.97 -1.01
N GLU A 46 -5.63 -20.71 -2.01
CA GLU A 46 -5.89 -20.16 -3.34
C GLU A 46 -7.07 -19.17 -3.30
N THR A 47 -8.10 -19.45 -2.50
CA THR A 47 -9.21 -18.52 -2.25
C THR A 47 -8.76 -17.27 -1.47
N LEU A 48 -7.87 -17.41 -0.47
CA LEU A 48 -7.30 -16.25 0.25
C LEU A 48 -6.41 -15.40 -0.65
N GLU A 49 -5.51 -16.00 -1.42
CA GLU A 49 -4.64 -15.27 -2.35
C GLU A 49 -5.46 -14.60 -3.45
N GLN A 50 -6.44 -15.28 -4.06
CA GLN A 50 -7.38 -14.65 -5.00
C GLN A 50 -8.22 -13.55 -4.36
N SER A 51 -8.61 -13.69 -3.09
CA SER A 51 -9.36 -12.64 -2.39
C SER A 51 -8.50 -11.42 -2.08
N LYS A 52 -7.22 -11.62 -1.74
CA LYS A 52 -6.23 -10.54 -1.55
C LYS A 52 -5.91 -9.86 -2.86
N GLU A 53 -5.71 -10.63 -3.93
CA GLU A 53 -5.46 -10.13 -5.29
C GLU A 53 -6.64 -9.31 -5.79
N LYS A 54 -7.87 -9.82 -5.65
CA LYS A 54 -9.09 -9.05 -5.98
C LYS A 54 -9.27 -7.80 -5.13
N ARG A 55 -8.87 -7.84 -3.85
CA ARG A 55 -8.95 -6.67 -2.97
C ARG A 55 -7.89 -5.63 -3.31
N SER A 56 -6.67 -6.06 -3.65
CA SER A 56 -5.58 -5.21 -4.14
C SER A 56 -5.94 -4.59 -5.49
N GLU A 57 -6.52 -5.35 -6.41
CA GLU A 57 -6.99 -4.85 -7.70
C GLU A 57 -8.10 -3.81 -7.52
N LYS A 58 -9.11 -4.09 -6.66
CA LYS A 58 -10.13 -3.10 -6.30
C LYS A 58 -9.53 -1.84 -5.66
N ASN A 59 -8.59 -1.99 -4.72
CA ASN A 59 -7.90 -0.87 -4.11
C ASN A 59 -7.11 -0.05 -5.15
N ARG A 60 -6.52 -0.71 -6.16
CA ARG A 60 -5.83 -0.06 -7.27
C ARG A 60 -6.78 0.75 -8.13
N GLU A 61 -7.95 0.19 -8.45
CA GLU A 61 -8.96 0.88 -9.26
C GLU A 61 -9.63 2.07 -8.54
N ASP A 62 -9.75 2.01 -7.22
CA ASP A 62 -10.35 3.06 -6.39
C ASP A 62 -9.32 4.12 -5.93
N PHE A 63 -8.01 3.91 -6.18
CA PHE A 63 -6.97 4.81 -5.66
C PHE A 63 -6.94 6.18 -6.35
N SER A 64 -7.08 6.23 -7.67
CA SER A 64 -6.93 7.47 -8.45
C SER A 64 -8.27 7.99 -8.94
N VAL A 65 -8.49 9.29 -8.76
CA VAL A 65 -9.70 9.99 -9.24
C VAL A 65 -9.62 10.21 -10.76
N ASP A 66 -10.67 9.87 -11.51
CA ASP A 66 -10.75 10.14 -12.95
C ASP A 66 -11.11 11.61 -13.22
N PHE A 67 -10.08 12.43 -13.43
CA PHE A 67 -10.25 13.84 -13.75
C PHE A 67 -10.62 14.14 -15.20
N LYS A 68 -10.59 13.16 -16.12
CA LYS A 68 -10.82 13.43 -17.56
C LYS A 68 -12.21 14.01 -17.84
N LYS A 69 -13.17 13.79 -16.94
CA LYS A 69 -14.54 14.31 -17.01
C LYS A 69 -15.05 14.86 -15.68
N ALA A 70 -14.15 15.15 -14.74
CA ALA A 70 -14.55 15.69 -13.44
C ALA A 70 -15.19 17.07 -13.61
N ASP A 71 -16.21 17.32 -12.81
CA ASP A 71 -16.85 18.63 -12.68
C ASP A 71 -16.16 19.48 -11.60
N ALA A 72 -16.60 20.74 -11.49
CA ALA A 72 -16.04 21.70 -10.55
C ALA A 72 -16.14 21.24 -9.09
N GLU A 73 -17.25 20.58 -8.72
CA GLU A 73 -17.49 20.10 -7.35
C GLU A 73 -16.56 18.94 -7.01
N THR A 74 -16.37 17.99 -7.93
CA THR A 74 -15.42 16.89 -7.77
C THR A 74 -14.00 17.40 -7.59
N ILE A 75 -13.59 18.39 -8.41
CA ILE A 75 -12.27 19.02 -8.29
C ILE A 75 -12.12 19.71 -6.93
N TYR A 76 -13.08 20.55 -6.58
CA TYR A 76 -13.08 21.30 -5.32
C TYR A 76 -12.98 20.38 -4.09
N ASN A 77 -13.83 19.35 -4.02
CA ASN A 77 -13.85 18.40 -2.91
C ASN A 77 -12.55 17.58 -2.82
N THR A 78 -11.95 17.22 -3.96
CA THR A 78 -10.70 16.44 -3.97
C THR A 78 -9.54 17.26 -3.40
N PHE A 79 -9.49 18.56 -3.67
CA PHE A 79 -8.42 19.44 -3.21
C PHE A 79 -8.74 20.15 -1.88
N ASN A 80 -9.53 19.49 -1.02
CA ASN A 80 -9.84 19.94 0.33
C ASN A 80 -10.30 21.40 0.37
N ASP A 81 -11.31 21.73 -0.45
CA ASP A 81 -11.96 23.04 -0.46
C ASP A 81 -11.07 24.22 -0.89
N SER A 82 -9.96 23.92 -1.56
CA SER A 82 -9.05 24.93 -2.09
C SER A 82 -9.66 25.69 -3.27
N ASN A 83 -9.35 26.99 -3.38
CA ASN A 83 -9.65 27.77 -4.58
C ASN A 83 -8.76 27.32 -5.77
N ALA A 84 -9.13 27.73 -6.98
CA ALA A 84 -8.46 27.27 -8.19
C ALA A 84 -6.96 27.60 -8.23
N ASP A 85 -6.56 28.77 -7.73
CA ASP A 85 -5.15 29.20 -7.78
C ASP A 85 -4.29 28.41 -6.79
N SER A 86 -4.83 28.09 -5.61
CA SER A 86 -4.19 27.19 -4.64
C SER A 86 -4.00 25.78 -5.18
N ILE A 87 -4.99 25.27 -5.94
CA ILE A 87 -4.88 23.97 -6.61
C ILE A 87 -3.75 24.00 -7.65
N ILE A 88 -3.75 25.00 -8.54
CA ILE A 88 -2.73 25.13 -9.59
C ILE A 88 -1.33 25.24 -8.97
N ASN A 89 -1.16 26.08 -7.95
CA ASN A 89 0.12 26.22 -7.27
C ASN A 89 0.59 24.87 -6.71
N SER A 90 -0.29 24.07 -6.12
CA SER A 90 0.05 22.75 -5.56
C SER A 90 0.55 21.77 -6.62
N LEU A 91 0.00 21.84 -7.84
CA LEU A 91 0.44 21.02 -8.97
C LEU A 91 1.86 21.39 -9.42
N GLU A 92 2.23 22.67 -9.34
CA GLU A 92 3.51 23.22 -9.82
C GLU A 92 4.68 23.06 -8.84
N ILE A 93 4.46 22.68 -7.58
CA ILE A 93 5.52 22.59 -6.55
C ILE A 93 6.61 21.58 -6.93
N SER A 94 6.24 20.49 -7.61
CA SER A 94 7.17 19.37 -7.86
C SER A 94 6.95 18.65 -9.18
N ASN A 95 6.14 19.19 -10.09
CA ASN A 95 5.81 18.54 -11.33
C ASN A 95 5.87 19.53 -12.50
N ASP A 96 6.39 19.06 -13.63
CA ASP A 96 6.33 19.76 -14.90
C ASP A 96 4.98 19.51 -15.59
N ASP A 97 4.57 20.43 -16.47
CA ASP A 97 3.31 20.34 -17.22
C ASP A 97 3.14 19.00 -17.99
N SER A 98 4.25 18.37 -18.41
CA SER A 98 4.24 17.09 -19.12
C SER A 98 4.13 15.86 -18.22
N ASP A 99 4.34 16.01 -16.91
CA ASP A 99 4.38 14.87 -16.00
C ASP A 99 2.99 14.25 -15.87
N ARG A 100 2.96 12.91 -15.92
CA ARG A 100 1.76 12.14 -15.63
C ARG A 100 1.65 11.93 -14.13
N ILE A 101 0.51 12.27 -13.57
CA ILE A 101 0.23 12.18 -12.15
C ILE A 101 -1.00 11.32 -11.87
N LEU A 102 -1.04 10.81 -10.65
CA LEU A 102 -2.21 10.24 -10.00
C LEU A 102 -2.62 11.19 -8.89
N VAL A 103 -3.92 11.41 -8.75
CA VAL A 103 -4.48 12.19 -7.66
C VAL A 103 -5.42 11.29 -6.89
N SER A 104 -5.14 11.08 -5.62
CA SER A 104 -6.01 10.31 -4.74
C SER A 104 -7.23 11.13 -4.30
N PRO A 105 -8.30 10.47 -3.79
CA PRO A 105 -9.50 11.15 -3.31
C PRO A 105 -9.29 12.23 -2.26
N ASP A 106 -8.17 12.21 -1.54
CA ASP A 106 -7.79 13.20 -0.52
C ASP A 106 -6.93 14.35 -1.07
N GLY A 107 -6.68 14.37 -2.39
CA GLY A 107 -5.89 15.39 -3.06
C GLY A 107 -4.38 15.14 -3.07
N THR A 108 -3.90 13.99 -2.56
CA THR A 108 -2.48 13.64 -2.66
C THR A 108 -2.11 13.39 -4.13
N ILE A 109 -1.03 14.05 -4.57
CA ILE A 109 -0.52 13.94 -5.94
C ILE A 109 0.71 13.03 -5.92
N LEU A 110 0.69 11.99 -6.76
CA LEU A 110 1.80 11.05 -6.94
C LEU A 110 2.24 11.02 -8.40
N SER A 111 3.55 10.89 -8.63
CA SER A 111 4.15 10.69 -9.95
C SER A 111 5.03 9.43 -9.94
N GLY A 112 5.10 8.76 -11.10
CA GLY A 112 5.84 7.50 -11.24
C GLY A 112 5.16 6.34 -10.52
N GLN A 113 5.96 5.39 -10.03
CA GLN A 113 5.51 4.20 -9.33
C GLN A 113 5.43 4.45 -7.82
N ALA A 114 4.31 4.11 -7.19
CA ALA A 114 4.08 4.26 -5.76
C ALA A 114 3.36 3.05 -5.16
N ILE A 115 3.67 2.74 -3.90
CA ILE A 115 2.94 1.75 -3.10
C ILE A 115 1.87 2.48 -2.30
N ILE A 116 0.61 2.06 -2.45
CA ILE A 116 -0.56 2.80 -1.95
C ILE A 116 -1.22 2.16 -0.72
N ASP A 117 -0.83 0.94 -0.34
CA ASP A 117 -1.36 0.28 0.84
C ASP A 117 -0.34 -0.63 1.55
N GLU A 118 -0.71 -1.09 2.75
CA GLU A 118 0.08 -2.01 3.56
C GLU A 118 0.28 -3.39 2.93
N ASN A 119 -0.51 -3.73 1.91
CA ASN A 119 -0.40 -5.00 1.20
C ASN A 119 0.63 -4.93 0.06
N GLY A 120 1.22 -3.75 -0.17
CA GLY A 120 2.19 -3.56 -1.25
C GLY A 120 1.54 -3.35 -2.61
N THR A 121 0.28 -2.89 -2.67
CA THR A 121 -0.36 -2.58 -3.95
C THR A 121 0.38 -1.43 -4.63
N GLU A 122 0.87 -1.67 -5.84
CA GLU A 122 1.60 -0.69 -6.65
C GLU A 122 0.69 -0.04 -7.70
N VAL A 123 0.86 1.27 -7.87
CA VAL A 123 0.28 2.06 -8.96
C VAL A 123 1.40 2.78 -9.71
N ASP A 124 1.23 3.00 -11.01
CA ASP A 124 2.17 3.78 -11.82
C ASP A 124 1.40 4.79 -12.66
N SER A 125 1.72 6.08 -12.51
CA SER A 125 1.09 7.16 -13.24
C SER A 125 1.24 7.09 -14.76
N ASN A 126 2.19 6.28 -15.27
CA ASN A 126 2.37 6.07 -16.71
C ASN A 126 1.41 5.02 -17.29
N THR A 127 0.93 4.09 -16.47
CA THR A 127 0.12 2.95 -16.94
C THR A 127 -1.32 2.99 -16.42
N ASP A 128 -1.58 3.76 -15.37
CA ASP A 128 -2.90 3.88 -14.78
C ASP A 128 -3.90 4.55 -15.74
N LYS A 129 -5.14 4.04 -15.73
CA LYS A 129 -6.22 4.48 -16.61
C LYS A 129 -6.72 5.89 -16.29
N ASN A 130 -6.65 6.33 -15.03
CA ASN A 130 -7.15 7.62 -14.56
C ASN A 130 -6.03 8.67 -14.49
N SER A 131 -4.78 8.29 -14.76
CA SER A 131 -3.69 9.24 -14.82
C SER A 131 -3.94 10.35 -15.85
N ILE A 132 -3.49 11.55 -15.49
CA ILE A 132 -3.66 12.79 -16.23
C ILE A 132 -2.33 13.54 -16.21
N THR A 133 -2.04 14.35 -17.22
CA THR A 133 -0.89 15.25 -17.17
C THR A 133 -1.19 16.45 -16.28
N VAL A 134 -0.15 17.02 -15.66
CA VAL A 134 -0.27 18.26 -14.86
C VAL A 134 -0.92 19.37 -15.68
N LYS A 135 -0.52 19.52 -16.96
CA LYS A 135 -1.12 20.50 -17.86
C LYS A 135 -2.62 20.27 -18.06
N GLU A 136 -3.04 19.04 -18.34
CA GLU A 136 -4.45 18.73 -18.54
C GLU A 136 -5.28 19.02 -17.29
N LEU A 137 -4.75 18.73 -16.10
CA LEU A 137 -5.44 19.04 -14.85
C LEU A 137 -5.49 20.55 -14.58
N LYS A 138 -4.42 21.30 -14.84
CA LYS A 138 -4.43 22.77 -14.76
C LYS A 138 -5.44 23.38 -15.72
N ASP A 139 -5.47 22.92 -16.97
CA ASP A 139 -6.43 23.37 -17.98
C ASP A 139 -7.88 23.09 -17.52
N LEU A 140 -8.13 21.95 -16.87
CA LEU A 140 -9.43 21.60 -16.30
C LEU A 140 -9.82 22.49 -15.11
N VAL A 141 -8.89 22.73 -14.18
CA VAL A 141 -9.10 23.63 -13.04
C VAL A 141 -9.41 25.04 -13.54
N LEU A 142 -8.66 25.55 -14.51
CA LEU A 142 -8.89 26.86 -15.12
C LEU A 142 -10.25 26.94 -15.82
N LYS A 143 -10.65 25.88 -16.53
CA LYS A 143 -11.98 25.78 -17.16
C LYS A 143 -13.12 25.89 -16.14
N HIS A 144 -12.92 25.38 -14.93
CA HIS A 144 -13.89 25.39 -13.84
C HIS A 144 -13.65 26.46 -12.77
N LYS A 145 -12.70 27.39 -13.01
CA LYS A 145 -12.20 28.36 -12.03
C LYS A 145 -13.29 29.12 -11.30
N GLU A 146 -14.19 29.77 -12.04
CA GLU A 146 -15.28 30.58 -11.45
C GLU A 146 -16.11 29.78 -10.45
N LYS A 147 -16.48 28.54 -10.81
CA LYS A 147 -17.29 27.69 -9.95
C LYS A 147 -16.53 27.17 -8.73
N ILE A 148 -15.25 26.81 -8.90
CA ILE A 148 -14.37 26.39 -7.80
C ILE A 148 -14.18 27.54 -6.81
N ASP A 149 -13.92 28.75 -7.31
CA ASP A 149 -13.70 29.94 -6.49
C ASP A 149 -14.99 30.37 -5.75
N GLU A 150 -16.16 30.22 -6.39
CA GLU A 150 -17.47 30.39 -5.73
C GLU A 150 -17.65 29.42 -4.56
N LEU A 151 -17.39 28.12 -4.77
CA LEU A 151 -17.51 27.09 -3.73
C LEU A 151 -16.55 27.38 -2.57
N ALA A 152 -15.30 27.74 -2.86
CA ALA A 152 -14.31 28.11 -1.86
C ALA A 152 -14.76 29.32 -1.03
N THR A 153 -15.37 30.32 -1.67
CA THR A 153 -15.88 31.51 -0.97
C THR A 153 -17.09 31.18 -0.08
N GLN A 154 -18.00 30.33 -0.55
CA GLN A 154 -19.21 29.95 0.20
C GLN A 154 -18.90 29.13 1.46
N ASN A 155 -17.87 28.30 1.41
CA ASN A 155 -17.47 27.43 2.53
C ASN A 155 -16.30 27.99 3.34
N SER A 156 -15.80 29.18 2.99
CA SER A 156 -14.79 29.87 3.81
C SER A 156 -15.39 30.18 5.18
N PRO A 157 -14.67 29.90 6.28
CA PRO A 157 -15.14 30.27 7.61
C PRO A 157 -15.49 31.76 7.65
N LEU A 158 -16.67 32.09 8.15
CA LEU A 158 -17.00 33.48 8.51
C LEU A 158 -16.01 33.91 9.60
N GLU A 159 -15.18 34.91 9.30
CA GLU A 159 -14.27 35.57 10.25
C GLU A 159 -15.02 36.22 11.43
#